data_AF-A0A672STW0-F1
#
_entry.id   AF-A0A672STW0-F1
#
_cell.length_a   1.000
_cell.length_b   1.000
_cell.length_c   1.000
_cell.angle_alpha   90.00
_cell.angle_beta   90.00
_cell.angle_gamma   90.00
#
_symmetry.space_group_name_H-M   'P 1'
#
loop_
_entity.id
_entity.type
_entity.pdbx_description
1 polymer ?
#
loop_
_entity_poly.entity_id
_entity_poly.type
_entity_poly.pdbx_seq_one_letter_code
_entity_poly.pdbx_strand_id
1 'polypeptide(L)'
;MQIDADPQEDQQHAPDANYVVENPTLDLEQYASSYSGLMRIERLQFIADHCPQLRVEALKMALSFVQRTFNVDVYEEIHRKLTEATRDVQGVPDAVPEGAVEPPPLDTAWAESTRKKALLKLEKLDTDLKNYKGNSIKESIRRGHDDLGDHYLDCGDLSNALKCYSRARDYCTSAKHVINMCLNVIKVSVYLQNWSHVLSYVSKAESTPEIAEQRGERDSQNQAVLTKLKCAAGLAELASRKYKPAAKCFLQASFDHCDFPELLSPSNVAVYGGLCALATFDRQELQRNVISSSSFKLFLELEPQVRDIIFKFYESKYASCLKMLDEMKDNLLLDMYLAPHVRTLYSQIRNRALIQVRKGNVSLVYEFYLVSSSVILQVYQHAFLSQSALRDSPPREGSQGELTPANSQTRMSTNM
;
A
#
# COMPACT_ATOMS: atom_id res chain seq x y z
N MET A 1 -22.34 1.76 -30.52
CA MET A 1 -22.79 0.94 -29.37
C MET A 1 -22.25 1.60 -28.12
N GLN A 2 -23.07 2.45 -27.50
CA GLN A 2 -22.82 2.93 -26.15
C GLN A 2 -23.05 1.74 -25.21
N ILE A 3 -22.05 1.44 -24.41
CA ILE A 3 -22.13 0.46 -23.35
C ILE A 3 -22.27 1.32 -22.10
N ASP A 4 -23.49 1.44 -21.58
CA ASP A 4 -23.77 2.03 -20.29
C ASP A 4 -22.98 1.25 -19.24
N ALA A 5 -22.05 1.94 -18.57
CA ALA A 5 -21.37 1.41 -17.40
C ALA A 5 -22.27 1.68 -16.19
N ASP A 6 -22.73 0.61 -15.55
CA ASP A 6 -23.50 0.66 -14.30
C ASP A 6 -22.71 1.41 -13.21
N PRO A 7 -23.30 2.42 -12.55
CA PRO A 7 -22.63 3.22 -11.51
C PRO A 7 -22.49 2.49 -10.16
N GLN A 8 -22.60 1.16 -10.13
CA GLN A 8 -22.60 0.36 -8.90
C GLN A 8 -21.23 -0.27 -8.54
N GLU A 9 -20.24 -0.27 -9.44
CA GLU A 9 -18.92 -0.84 -9.12
C GLU A 9 -18.04 0.10 -8.26
N ASP A 10 -18.25 1.43 -8.30
CA ASP A 10 -17.36 2.39 -7.64
C ASP A 10 -17.52 2.50 -6.10
N GLN A 11 -18.58 1.96 -5.51
CA GLN A 11 -18.87 2.17 -4.07
C GLN A 11 -18.23 1.16 -3.11
N GLN A 12 -17.45 0.18 -3.59
CA GLN A 12 -16.64 -0.74 -2.74
C GLN A 12 -15.14 -0.41 -2.71
N HIS A 13 -14.76 0.77 -3.23
CA HIS A 13 -13.37 1.15 -3.46
C HIS A 13 -12.74 2.06 -2.39
N ALA A 14 -13.45 2.42 -1.32
CA ALA A 14 -12.83 3.17 -0.23
C ALA A 14 -11.87 2.26 0.57
N PRO A 15 -10.60 2.67 0.80
CA PRO A 15 -9.81 2.05 1.85
C PRO A 15 -10.54 2.26 3.18
N ASP A 16 -10.58 1.25 4.06
CA ASP A 16 -11.06 1.40 5.44
C ASP A 16 -10.15 2.46 6.12
N ALA A 17 -10.49 3.75 5.99
CA ALA A 17 -9.58 4.88 6.19
C ALA A 17 -9.45 5.35 7.64
N ASN A 18 -9.95 4.58 8.61
CA ASN A 18 -9.90 4.95 10.03
C ASN A 18 -9.84 3.68 10.90
N TYR A 19 -8.69 3.03 10.93
CA TYR A 19 -8.37 2.07 11.98
C TYR A 19 -7.10 2.54 12.72
N VAL A 20 -7.04 2.18 13.99
CA VAL A 20 -5.92 2.50 14.87
C VAL A 20 -5.26 1.20 15.30
N VAL A 21 -3.93 1.15 15.20
CA VAL A 21 -3.14 0.01 15.67
C VAL A 21 -2.52 0.37 17.01
N GLU A 22 -2.97 -0.30 18.08
CA GLU A 22 -2.59 0.01 19.46
C GLU A 22 -1.40 -0.82 19.97
N ASN A 23 -1.06 -1.97 19.37
CA ASN A 23 0.03 -2.84 19.86
C ASN A 23 1.05 -3.20 18.76
N PRO A 24 1.79 -2.22 18.20
CA PRO A 24 2.86 -2.55 17.26
C PRO A 24 4.06 -3.16 18.00
N THR A 25 4.62 -4.24 17.45
CA THR A 25 5.97 -4.72 17.84
C THR A 25 7.05 -4.24 16.86
N LEU A 26 6.71 -3.23 16.05
CA LEU A 26 7.52 -2.72 14.95
C LEU A 26 8.71 -1.90 15.47
N ASP A 27 9.92 -2.30 15.06
CA ASP A 27 11.12 -1.47 15.18
C ASP A 27 11.15 -0.43 14.05
N LEU A 28 10.85 0.83 14.40
CA LEU A 28 10.80 1.94 13.45
C LEU A 28 12.17 2.25 12.82
N GLU A 29 13.28 2.10 13.55
CA GLU A 29 14.61 2.49 13.06
C GLU A 29 15.06 1.51 11.97
N GLN A 30 14.94 0.21 12.26
CA GLN A 30 15.24 -0.84 11.29
C GLN A 30 14.32 -0.73 10.06
N TYR A 31 13.03 -0.48 10.28
CA TYR A 31 12.07 -0.27 9.21
C TYR A 31 12.45 0.93 8.32
N ALA A 32 12.72 2.10 8.91
CA ALA A 32 13.07 3.30 8.17
C ALA A 32 14.40 3.15 7.39
N SER A 33 15.37 2.42 7.96
CA SER A 33 16.67 2.16 7.32
C SER A 33 16.57 1.34 6.04
N SER A 34 15.52 0.52 5.92
CA SER A 34 15.29 -0.39 4.78
C SER A 34 14.82 0.32 3.50
N TYR A 35 14.31 1.53 3.61
CA TYR A 35 13.78 2.31 2.47
C TYR A 35 14.60 3.57 2.23
N SER A 36 14.44 4.24 1.09
CA SER A 36 15.09 5.52 0.80
C SER A 36 14.17 6.48 0.03
N GLY A 37 14.57 7.76 -0.05
CA GLY A 37 13.84 8.77 -0.81
C GLY A 37 12.43 9.05 -0.31
N LEU A 38 11.52 9.36 -1.23
CA LEU A 38 10.11 9.68 -0.94
C LEU A 38 9.38 8.50 -0.27
N MET A 39 9.70 7.26 -0.65
CA MET A 39 9.07 6.06 -0.10
C MET A 39 9.25 5.94 1.42
N ARG A 40 10.44 6.30 1.93
CA ARG A 40 10.71 6.32 3.37
C ARG A 40 9.81 7.34 4.07
N ILE A 41 9.63 8.52 3.47
CA ILE A 41 8.84 9.61 4.03
C ILE A 41 7.35 9.26 4.03
N GLU A 42 6.82 8.74 2.93
CA GLU A 42 5.41 8.31 2.82
C GLU A 42 5.08 7.17 3.78
N ARG A 43 5.96 6.16 3.90
CA ARG A 43 5.75 5.04 4.84
C ARG A 43 5.78 5.49 6.31
N LEU A 44 6.69 6.40 6.68
CA LEU A 44 6.72 6.95 8.05
C LEU A 44 5.47 7.78 8.36
N GLN A 45 5.00 8.59 7.40
CA GLN A 45 3.73 9.32 7.54
C GLN A 45 2.55 8.36 7.68
N PHE A 46 2.51 7.29 6.89
CA PHE A 46 1.46 6.27 6.97
C PHE A 46 1.40 5.63 8.37
N ILE A 47 2.56 5.26 8.93
CA ILE A 47 2.64 4.71 10.29
C ILE A 47 2.18 5.75 11.31
N ALA A 48 2.58 7.01 11.17
CA ALA A 48 2.18 8.08 12.07
C ALA A 48 0.66 8.31 12.10
N ASP A 49 0.01 8.22 10.94
CA ASP A 49 -1.44 8.41 10.84
C ASP A 49 -2.21 7.25 11.51
N HIS A 50 -1.75 6.00 11.36
CA HIS A 50 -2.46 4.80 11.84
C HIS A 50 -2.02 4.28 13.21
N CYS A 51 -0.88 4.73 13.75
CA CYS A 51 -0.34 4.29 15.03
C CYS A 51 -0.04 5.48 15.97
N PRO A 52 -0.92 5.78 16.95
CA PRO A 52 -0.73 6.87 17.89
C PRO A 52 0.53 6.75 18.75
N GLN A 53 0.88 5.54 19.21
CA GLN A 53 2.04 5.32 20.08
C GLN A 53 3.37 5.65 19.39
N LEU A 54 3.48 5.31 18.11
CA LEU A 54 4.68 5.51 17.30
C LEU A 54 4.68 6.83 16.52
N ARG A 55 3.58 7.60 16.58
CA ARG A 55 3.36 8.81 15.79
C ARG A 55 4.46 9.85 15.96
N VAL A 56 4.80 10.18 17.21
CA VAL A 56 5.79 11.24 17.50
C VAL A 56 7.17 10.85 16.99
N GLU A 57 7.62 9.62 17.26
CA GLU A 57 8.93 9.15 16.80
C GLU A 57 9.01 8.99 15.27
N ALA A 58 7.94 8.48 14.64
CA ALA A 58 7.86 8.37 13.18
C ALA A 58 7.93 9.74 12.50
N LEU A 59 7.22 10.75 13.03
CA LEU A 59 7.25 12.11 12.49
C LEU A 59 8.60 12.81 12.72
N LYS A 60 9.26 12.62 13.86
CA LYS A 60 10.63 13.12 14.11
C LYS A 60 11.63 12.54 13.10
N MET A 61 11.58 11.22 12.89
CA MET A 61 12.42 10.55 11.89
C MET A 61 12.13 11.09 10.49
N ALA A 62 10.86 11.20 10.10
CA ALA A 62 10.47 11.75 8.80
C ALA A 62 10.99 13.18 8.60
N LEU A 63 10.86 14.04 9.60
CA LEU A 63 11.36 15.42 9.58
C LEU A 63 12.87 15.48 9.35
N SER A 64 13.64 14.64 10.06
CA SER A 64 15.11 14.58 9.90
C SER A 64 15.55 14.14 8.50
N PHE A 65 14.76 13.31 7.82
CA PHE A 65 15.03 12.88 6.45
C PHE A 65 14.62 13.92 5.42
N VAL A 66 13.49 14.60 5.63
CA VAL A 66 13.01 15.66 4.72
C VAL A 66 13.97 16.86 4.74
N GLN A 67 14.61 17.16 5.87
CA GLN A 67 15.65 18.18 5.93
C GLN A 67 16.88 17.89 5.04
N ARG A 68 17.05 16.63 4.60
CA ARG A 68 18.09 16.24 3.62
C ARG A 68 17.63 16.36 2.17
N THR A 69 16.33 16.52 1.93
CA THR A 69 15.73 16.70 0.59
C THR A 69 15.41 18.17 0.34
N PHE A 70 14.89 18.48 -0.86
CA PHE A 70 14.48 19.84 -1.25
C PHE A 70 12.96 20.06 -1.11
N ASN A 71 12.25 19.11 -0.51
CA ASN A 71 10.80 19.13 -0.47
C ASN A 71 10.29 19.93 0.76
N VAL A 72 10.00 21.20 0.53
CA VAL A 72 9.57 22.13 1.58
C VAL A 72 8.09 21.94 1.93
N ASP A 73 7.25 21.57 0.96
CA ASP A 73 5.82 21.36 1.20
C ASP A 73 5.59 20.19 2.17
N VAL A 74 6.32 19.08 1.97
CA VAL A 74 6.27 17.92 2.87
C VAL A 74 6.90 18.23 4.23
N TYR A 75 7.91 19.11 4.30
CA TYR A 75 8.48 19.57 5.56
C TYR A 75 7.44 20.34 6.40
N GLU A 76 6.74 21.28 5.78
CA GLU A 76 5.69 22.08 6.44
C GLU A 76 4.52 21.19 6.89
N GLU A 77 4.13 20.21 6.07
CA GLU A 77 3.08 19.24 6.40
C GLU A 77 3.46 18.36 7.60
N ILE A 78 4.66 17.77 7.60
CA ILE A 78 5.13 16.92 8.71
C ILE A 78 5.28 17.74 9.99
N HIS A 79 5.76 18.98 9.88
CA HIS A 79 5.87 19.89 11.03
C HIS A 79 4.50 20.22 11.63
N ARG A 80 3.49 20.48 10.79
CA ARG A 80 2.11 20.68 11.24
C ARG A 80 1.59 19.45 11.99
N LYS A 81 1.70 18.25 11.38
CA LYS A 81 1.29 16.98 12.01
C LYS A 81 2.01 16.70 13.33
N LEU A 82 3.31 17.00 13.42
CA LEU A 82 4.10 16.82 14.64
C LEU A 82 3.65 17.78 15.75
N THR A 83 3.36 19.02 15.39
CA THR A 83 2.87 20.03 16.34
C THR A 83 1.50 19.63 16.89
N GLU A 84 0.59 19.14 16.04
CA GLU A 84 -0.71 18.62 16.45
C GLU A 84 -0.56 17.39 17.37
N ALA A 85 0.24 16.40 16.98
CA ALA A 85 0.48 15.21 17.78
C ALA A 85 1.10 15.50 19.16
N THR A 86 1.97 16.50 19.25
CA THR A 86 2.59 16.88 20.54
C THR A 86 1.60 17.60 21.46
N ARG A 87 0.68 18.38 20.89
CA ARG A 87 -0.41 19.03 21.66
C ARG A 87 -1.40 18.01 22.20
N ASP A 88 -1.74 16.98 21.42
CA ASP A 88 -2.65 15.91 21.85
C ASP A 88 -2.08 15.13 23.05
N VAL A 89 -0.76 14.90 23.08
CA VAL A 89 -0.08 14.25 24.22
C VAL A 89 -0.07 15.15 25.47
N GLN A 90 0.07 16.46 25.29
CA GLN A 90 0.04 17.44 26.40
C GLN A 90 -1.38 17.72 26.93
N GLY A 91 -2.43 17.37 26.19
CA GLY A 91 -3.83 17.54 26.58
C GLY A 91 -4.38 16.48 27.54
N VAL A 92 -3.59 15.46 27.91
CA VAL A 92 -4.00 14.38 28.82
C VAL A 92 -3.70 14.80 30.28
N PRO A 93 -4.71 14.94 31.18
CA PRO A 93 -4.52 15.55 32.50
C PRO A 93 -3.69 14.74 33.52
N ASP A 94 -3.34 13.49 33.23
CA ASP A 94 -2.86 12.52 34.24
C ASP A 94 -1.51 11.87 33.92
N ALA A 95 -0.76 12.39 32.93
CA ALA A 95 0.61 11.97 32.66
C ALA A 95 1.60 13.03 33.16
N VAL A 96 2.40 12.67 34.17
CA VAL A 96 3.50 13.48 34.69
C VAL A 96 4.46 13.81 33.53
N PRO A 97 4.78 15.09 33.25
CA PRO A 97 5.60 15.48 32.11
C PRO A 97 7.09 15.29 32.45
N GLU A 98 7.55 14.03 32.57
CA GLU A 98 8.97 13.73 32.45
C GLU A 98 9.34 13.71 30.97
N GLY A 99 9.81 14.86 30.48
CA GLY A 99 10.29 15.03 29.10
C GLY A 99 9.24 15.60 28.17
N ALA A 100 8.79 16.84 28.42
CA ALA A 100 8.09 17.63 27.41
C ALA A 100 9.02 17.81 26.20
N VAL A 101 8.89 16.95 25.20
CA VAL A 101 9.57 17.14 23.93
C VAL A 101 8.86 18.28 23.23
N GLU A 102 9.36 19.50 23.43
CA GLU A 102 8.92 20.64 22.62
C GLU A 102 9.16 20.29 21.14
N PRO A 103 8.15 20.47 20.27
CA PRO A 103 8.36 20.26 18.85
C PRO A 103 9.41 21.27 18.37
N PRO A 104 10.40 20.85 17.56
CA PRO A 104 11.40 21.78 17.05
C PRO A 104 10.69 22.94 16.33
N PRO A 105 11.09 24.20 16.52
CA PRO A 105 10.44 25.33 15.87
C PRO A 105 10.53 25.19 14.34
N LEU A 106 9.51 25.68 13.63
CA LEU A 106 9.51 25.67 12.17
C LEU A 106 10.69 26.51 11.66
N ASP A 107 11.62 25.87 10.96
CA ASP A 107 12.79 26.55 10.40
C ASP A 107 12.43 27.21 9.07
N THR A 108 11.82 28.40 9.18
CA THR A 108 11.44 29.24 8.04
C THR A 108 12.66 29.71 7.23
N ALA A 109 13.79 29.94 7.89
CA ALA A 109 15.04 30.33 7.23
C ALA A 109 15.60 29.19 6.37
N TRP A 110 15.56 27.95 6.87
CA TRP A 110 15.89 26.77 6.07
C TRP A 110 14.93 26.61 4.91
N ALA A 111 13.62 26.73 5.13
CA ALA A 111 12.60 26.60 4.08
C ALA A 111 12.85 27.59 2.91
N GLU A 112 13.05 28.88 3.20
CA GLU A 112 13.34 29.90 2.18
C GLU A 112 14.67 29.64 1.46
N SER A 113 15.73 29.32 2.21
CA SER A 113 17.04 28.98 1.65
C SER A 113 16.97 27.76 0.73
N THR A 114 16.23 26.72 1.13
CA THR A 114 16.04 25.48 0.38
C THR A 114 15.23 25.73 -0.89
N ARG A 115 14.12 26.49 -0.84
CA ARG A 115 13.37 26.91 -2.03
C ARG A 115 14.26 27.66 -3.02
N LYS A 116 15.08 28.60 -2.55
CA LYS A 116 16.02 29.35 -3.38
C LYS A 116 17.08 28.45 -4.02
N LYS A 117 17.67 27.52 -3.26
CA LYS A 117 18.65 26.55 -3.77
C LYS A 117 18.03 25.61 -4.81
N ALA A 118 16.81 25.13 -4.56
CA ALA A 118 16.08 24.27 -5.49
C ALA A 118 15.80 24.97 -6.83
N LEU A 119 15.40 26.25 -6.79
CA LEU A 119 15.17 27.06 -7.99
C LEU A 119 16.47 27.32 -8.77
N LEU A 120 17.56 27.70 -8.10
CA LEU A 120 18.85 27.92 -8.75
C LEU A 120 19.39 26.64 -9.40
N LYS A 121 19.22 25.47 -8.75
CA LYS A 121 19.59 24.18 -9.32
C LYS A 121 18.73 23.85 -10.54
N LEU A 122 17.43 24.14 -10.49
CA LEU A 122 16.53 23.96 -11.63
C LEU A 122 16.93 24.82 -12.84
N GLU A 123 17.17 26.12 -12.63
CA GLU A 123 17.60 27.05 -13.68
C GLU A 123 18.93 26.62 -14.33
N LYS A 124 19.86 26.13 -13.52
CA LYS A 124 21.13 25.58 -14.00
C LYS A 124 20.91 24.34 -14.89
N LEU A 125 20.15 23.36 -14.40
CA LEU A 125 19.84 22.13 -15.16
C LEU A 125 19.10 22.44 -16.47
N ASP A 126 18.16 23.38 -16.47
CA ASP A 126 17.47 23.83 -17.69
C ASP A 126 18.42 24.51 -18.69
N THR A 127 19.38 25.30 -18.19
CA THR A 127 20.40 25.95 -19.02
C THR A 127 21.34 24.91 -19.64
N ASP A 128 21.82 23.96 -18.84
CA ASP A 128 22.67 22.87 -19.29
C ASP A 128 21.96 21.99 -20.33
N LEU A 129 20.69 21.67 -20.12
CA LEU A 129 19.87 20.90 -21.06
C LEU A 129 19.68 21.66 -22.39
N LYS A 130 19.48 22.98 -22.37
CA LYS A 130 19.42 23.80 -23.59
C LYS A 130 20.75 23.78 -24.34
N ASN A 131 21.87 23.86 -23.63
CA ASN A 131 23.21 23.76 -24.22
C ASN A 131 23.44 22.38 -24.87
N TYR A 132 23.04 21.29 -24.20
CA TYR A 132 23.13 19.94 -24.76
C TYR A 132 22.28 19.75 -26.02
N LYS A 133 21.09 20.37 -26.05
CA LYS A 133 20.23 20.41 -27.25
C LYS A 133 20.87 21.20 -28.39
N GLY A 134 21.47 22.35 -28.09
CA GLY A 134 22.23 23.14 -29.07
C GLY A 134 23.40 22.35 -29.70
N ASN A 135 24.12 21.59 -28.88
CA ASN A 135 25.23 20.75 -29.32
C ASN A 135 24.80 19.44 -30.00
N SER A 136 23.51 19.11 -29.98
CA SER A 136 22.93 17.91 -30.63
C SER A 136 23.54 16.57 -30.18
N ILE A 137 23.99 16.48 -28.93
CA ILE A 137 24.56 15.25 -28.36
C ILE A 137 23.47 14.45 -27.65
N LYS A 138 23.00 13.36 -28.26
CA LYS A 138 21.88 12.54 -27.74
C LYS A 138 22.09 12.07 -26.30
N GLU A 139 23.28 11.56 -25.97
CA GLU A 139 23.57 11.04 -24.62
C GLU A 139 23.56 12.14 -23.55
N SER A 140 24.04 13.34 -23.87
CA SER A 140 23.98 14.49 -22.96
C SER A 140 22.56 14.98 -22.75
N ILE A 141 21.74 15.00 -23.81
CA ILE A 141 20.32 15.35 -23.70
C ILE A 141 19.56 14.32 -22.86
N ARG A 142 19.85 13.03 -23.05
CA ARG A 142 19.26 11.93 -22.28
C ARG A 142 19.59 12.06 -20.79
N ARG A 143 20.87 12.21 -20.44
CA ARG A 143 21.31 12.42 -19.05
C ARG A 143 20.75 13.70 -18.45
N GLY A 144 20.73 14.79 -19.20
CA GLY A 144 20.13 16.04 -18.72
C GLY A 144 18.63 15.90 -18.44
N HIS A 145 17.90 15.06 -19.16
CA HIS A 145 16.51 14.73 -18.84
C HIS A 145 16.37 13.85 -17.59
N ASP A 146 17.29 12.89 -17.36
CA ASP A 146 17.32 12.07 -16.15
C ASP A 146 17.62 12.94 -14.91
N ASP A 147 18.67 13.77 -14.97
CA ASP A 147 19.07 14.67 -13.87
C ASP A 147 17.97 15.66 -13.50
N LEU A 148 17.24 16.16 -14.51
CA LEU A 148 16.09 17.03 -14.30
C LEU A 148 14.92 16.27 -13.66
N GLY A 149 14.67 15.03 -14.07
CA GLY A 149 13.67 14.16 -13.46
C GLY A 149 13.97 13.86 -12.00
N ASP A 150 15.22 13.53 -11.68
CA ASP A 150 15.69 13.27 -10.32
C ASP A 150 15.54 14.52 -9.44
N HIS A 151 15.87 15.70 -9.96
CA HIS A 151 15.66 16.96 -9.24
C HIS A 151 14.18 17.25 -8.99
N TYR A 152 13.30 16.98 -9.95
CA TYR A 152 11.85 17.10 -9.73
C TYR A 152 11.33 16.12 -8.67
N LEU A 153 11.87 14.90 -8.62
CA LEU A 153 11.56 13.95 -7.55
C LEU A 153 12.01 14.45 -6.17
N ASP A 154 13.22 15.00 -6.07
CA ASP A 154 13.74 15.57 -4.82
C ASP A 154 12.90 16.77 -4.32
N CYS A 155 12.34 17.54 -5.26
CA CYS A 155 11.44 18.65 -4.97
C CYS A 155 10.00 18.21 -4.66
N GLY A 156 9.61 16.97 -5.01
CA GLY A 156 8.25 16.44 -4.84
C GLY A 156 7.30 16.63 -6.03
N ASP A 157 7.77 17.14 -7.16
CA ASP A 157 6.93 17.34 -8.35
C ASP A 157 6.92 16.09 -9.24
N LEU A 158 6.04 15.15 -8.89
CA LEU A 158 5.90 13.88 -9.59
C LEU A 158 5.43 14.03 -11.05
N SER A 159 4.61 15.05 -11.33
CA SER A 159 4.05 15.27 -12.68
C SER A 159 5.11 15.72 -13.67
N ASN A 160 5.97 16.65 -13.27
CA ASN A 160 7.05 17.13 -14.13
C ASN A 160 8.23 16.14 -14.20
N ALA A 161 8.49 15.37 -13.13
CA ALA A 161 9.43 14.25 -13.17
C ALA A 161 9.05 13.25 -14.27
N LEU A 162 7.77 12.82 -14.32
CA LEU A 162 7.30 11.86 -15.32
C LEU A 162 7.46 12.38 -16.76
N LYS A 163 7.19 13.68 -16.98
CA LYS A 163 7.37 14.31 -18.30
C LYS A 163 8.84 14.32 -18.73
N CYS A 164 9.76 14.52 -17.79
CA CYS A 164 11.20 14.54 -18.09
C CYS A 164 11.70 13.18 -18.54
N TYR A 165 11.40 12.11 -17.80
CA TYR A 165 11.77 10.75 -18.21
C TYR A 165 11.07 10.32 -19.51
N SER A 166 9.82 10.74 -19.72
CA SER A 166 9.10 10.45 -20.97
C SER A 166 9.76 11.10 -22.19
N ARG A 167 10.33 12.31 -22.04
CA ARG A 167 11.06 13.01 -23.09
C ARG A 167 12.45 12.39 -23.35
N ALA A 168 13.07 11.79 -22.34
CA ALA A 168 14.35 11.09 -22.49
C ALA A 168 14.28 9.94 -23.52
N ARG A 169 13.08 9.35 -23.70
CA ARG A 169 12.82 8.21 -24.60
C ARG A 169 13.37 8.39 -26.01
N ASP A 170 13.17 9.56 -26.61
CA ASP A 170 13.51 9.79 -28.01
C ASP A 170 15.03 9.88 -28.24
N TYR A 171 15.80 9.97 -27.14
CA TYR A 171 17.26 10.02 -27.13
C TYR A 171 17.91 8.69 -26.71
N CYS A 172 17.12 7.64 -26.47
CA CYS A 172 17.61 6.30 -26.16
C CYS A 172 18.18 5.61 -27.40
N THR A 173 19.46 5.22 -27.35
CA THR A 173 20.18 4.53 -28.43
C THR A 173 20.48 3.05 -28.17
N SER A 174 20.42 2.61 -26.92
CA SER A 174 20.72 1.23 -26.47
C SER A 174 19.55 0.67 -25.67
N ALA A 175 19.41 -0.66 -25.63
CA ALA A 175 18.41 -1.34 -24.81
C ALA A 175 18.58 -1.01 -23.32
N LYS A 176 19.81 -0.87 -22.82
CA LYS A 176 20.09 -0.38 -21.45
C LYS A 176 19.46 0.99 -21.17
N HIS A 177 19.51 1.91 -22.15
CA HIS A 177 18.89 3.23 -22.01
C HIS A 177 17.36 3.13 -21.91
N VAL A 178 16.75 2.24 -22.70
CA VAL A 178 15.30 1.99 -22.65
C VAL A 178 14.90 1.39 -21.30
N ILE A 179 15.65 0.41 -20.82
CA ILE A 179 15.41 -0.26 -19.53
C ILE A 179 15.50 0.74 -18.37
N ASN A 180 16.58 1.53 -18.29
CA ASN A 180 16.76 2.52 -17.23
C ASN A 180 15.65 3.58 -17.24
N MET A 181 15.28 4.08 -18.42
CA MET A 181 14.14 4.98 -18.57
C MET A 181 12.84 4.32 -18.09
N CYS A 182 12.58 3.06 -18.46
CA CYS A 182 11.39 2.34 -17.98
C CYS A 182 11.38 2.21 -16.46
N LEU A 183 12.52 1.91 -15.82
CA LEU A 183 12.62 1.83 -14.36
C LEU A 183 12.31 3.18 -13.69
N ASN A 184 12.83 4.29 -14.22
CA ASN A 184 12.54 5.62 -13.71
C ASN A 184 11.06 6.00 -13.88
N VAL A 185 10.46 5.67 -15.03
CA VAL A 185 9.01 5.87 -15.25
C VAL A 185 8.20 5.03 -14.26
N ILE A 186 8.54 3.75 -14.06
CA ILE A 186 7.87 2.88 -13.08
C ILE A 186 7.95 3.47 -11.67
N LYS A 187 9.12 3.97 -11.26
CA LYS A 187 9.32 4.62 -9.95
C LYS A 187 8.33 5.78 -9.75
N VAL A 188 8.26 6.72 -10.70
CA VAL A 188 7.33 7.86 -10.62
C VAL A 188 5.87 7.41 -10.68
N SER A 189 5.55 6.45 -11.54
CA SER A 189 4.19 5.92 -11.68
C SER A 189 3.70 5.21 -10.41
N VAL A 190 4.59 4.63 -9.61
CA VAL A 190 4.24 4.06 -8.30
C VAL A 190 3.89 5.16 -7.30
N TYR A 191 4.66 6.25 -7.23
CA TYR A 191 4.31 7.39 -6.37
C TYR A 191 2.98 8.04 -6.79
N LEU A 192 2.69 8.09 -8.09
CA LEU A 192 1.40 8.55 -8.63
C LEU A 192 0.27 7.52 -8.50
N GLN A 193 0.55 6.33 -7.94
CA GLN A 193 -0.39 5.20 -7.82
C GLN A 193 -1.04 4.77 -9.16
N ASN A 194 -0.37 4.99 -10.28
CA ASN A 194 -0.85 4.60 -11.61
C ASN A 194 -0.36 3.19 -11.99
N TRP A 195 -1.06 2.18 -11.48
CA TRP A 195 -0.65 0.77 -11.62
C TRP A 195 -0.73 0.22 -13.05
N SER A 196 -1.67 0.72 -13.86
CA SER A 196 -1.78 0.31 -15.28
C SER A 196 -0.57 0.75 -16.11
N HIS A 197 -0.05 1.94 -15.79
CA HIS A 197 1.13 2.51 -16.41
C HIS A 197 2.39 1.72 -16.01
N VAL A 198 2.49 1.31 -14.74
CA VAL A 198 3.56 0.42 -14.25
C VAL A 198 3.60 -0.89 -15.04
N LEU A 199 2.48 -1.61 -15.14
CA LEU A 199 2.44 -2.89 -15.85
C LEU A 199 2.81 -2.75 -17.33
N SER A 200 2.34 -1.69 -17.98
CA SER A 200 2.66 -1.41 -19.38
C SER A 200 4.16 -1.20 -19.61
N TYR A 201 4.83 -0.47 -18.72
CA TYR A 201 6.27 -0.23 -18.81
C TYR A 201 7.10 -1.44 -18.37
N VAL A 202 6.60 -2.26 -17.44
CA VAL A 202 7.23 -3.56 -17.13
C VAL A 202 7.20 -4.46 -18.36
N SER A 203 6.04 -4.66 -19.01
CA SER A 203 5.96 -5.47 -20.23
C SER A 203 6.84 -4.94 -21.35
N LYS A 204 6.98 -3.61 -21.47
CA LYS A 204 7.88 -2.97 -22.43
C LYS A 204 9.36 -3.19 -22.11
N ALA A 205 9.74 -3.14 -20.83
CA ALA A 205 11.11 -3.43 -20.41
C ALA A 205 11.44 -4.92 -20.66
N GLU A 206 10.53 -5.83 -20.30
CA GLU A 206 10.70 -7.28 -20.50
C GLU A 206 10.78 -7.69 -21.97
N SER A 207 10.12 -6.97 -22.88
CA SER A 207 10.16 -7.24 -24.33
C SER A 207 11.40 -6.69 -25.03
N THR A 208 12.26 -5.95 -24.32
CA THR A 208 13.51 -5.41 -24.87
C THR A 208 14.52 -6.57 -25.09
N PRO A 209 15.17 -6.67 -26.27
CA PRO A 209 15.92 -7.86 -26.69
C PRO A 209 17.03 -8.30 -25.74
N GLU A 210 17.69 -7.37 -25.03
CA GLU A 210 18.71 -7.71 -24.02
C GLU A 210 18.16 -8.55 -22.85
N ILE A 211 16.89 -8.36 -22.48
CA ILE A 211 16.22 -9.14 -21.41
C ILE A 211 15.52 -10.38 -22.00
N ALA A 212 14.99 -10.27 -23.21
CA ALA A 212 14.22 -11.33 -23.86
C ALA A 212 15.11 -12.49 -24.38
N GLU A 213 16.30 -12.18 -24.89
CA GLU A 213 17.19 -13.16 -25.55
C GLU A 213 18.17 -13.83 -24.57
N GLN A 214 18.50 -13.19 -23.45
CA GLN A 214 19.46 -13.68 -22.45
C GLN A 214 18.82 -14.44 -21.27
N ARG A 215 17.72 -15.18 -21.50
CA ARG A 215 17.16 -16.10 -20.50
C ARG A 215 18.11 -17.26 -20.11
N GLY A 216 19.32 -17.32 -20.68
CA GLY A 216 20.27 -18.42 -20.52
C GLY A 216 21.69 -18.05 -20.06
N GLU A 217 22.08 -16.78 -19.91
CA GLU A 217 23.47 -16.41 -19.56
C GLU A 217 23.59 -15.42 -18.39
N ARG A 218 24.69 -15.59 -17.66
CA ARG A 218 24.96 -15.23 -16.24
C ARG A 218 25.31 -13.76 -16.02
N ASP A 219 24.59 -12.82 -16.63
CA ASP A 219 24.79 -11.41 -16.30
C ASP A 219 24.01 -11.05 -15.03
N SER A 220 24.71 -11.05 -13.89
CA SER A 220 24.19 -10.66 -12.57
C SER A 220 23.41 -9.32 -12.61
N GLN A 221 23.86 -8.38 -13.47
CA GLN A 221 23.20 -7.09 -13.65
C GLN A 221 21.81 -7.21 -14.32
N ASN A 222 21.63 -8.14 -15.26
CA ASN A 222 20.34 -8.35 -15.93
C ASN A 222 19.35 -9.09 -15.02
N GLN A 223 19.85 -9.99 -14.17
CA GLN A 223 19.04 -10.61 -13.11
C GLN A 223 18.56 -9.59 -12.07
N ALA A 224 19.37 -8.58 -11.76
CA ALA A 224 18.95 -7.48 -10.88
C ALA A 224 17.83 -6.63 -11.50
N VAL A 225 17.94 -6.30 -12.79
CA VAL A 225 16.87 -5.59 -13.51
C VAL A 225 15.59 -6.42 -13.54
N LEU A 226 15.69 -7.70 -13.90
CA LEU A 226 14.52 -8.59 -13.94
C LEU A 226 13.84 -8.67 -12.58
N THR A 227 14.62 -8.79 -11.50
CA THR A 227 14.11 -8.80 -10.13
C THR A 227 13.34 -7.52 -9.81
N LYS A 228 13.89 -6.35 -10.14
CA LYS A 228 13.21 -5.05 -9.96
C LYS A 228 11.90 -4.97 -10.74
N LEU A 229 11.89 -5.43 -11.99
CA LEU A 229 10.68 -5.48 -12.82
C LEU A 229 9.61 -6.41 -12.24
N LYS A 230 10.01 -7.60 -11.75
CA LYS A 230 9.08 -8.54 -11.09
C LYS A 230 8.52 -8.01 -9.79
N CYS A 231 9.33 -7.33 -8.97
CA CYS A 231 8.86 -6.66 -7.76
C CYS A 231 7.85 -5.54 -8.08
N ALA A 232 8.14 -4.71 -9.09
CA ALA A 232 7.24 -3.64 -9.51
C ALA A 232 5.91 -4.17 -10.08
N ALA A 233 5.97 -5.21 -10.92
CA ALA A 233 4.76 -5.87 -11.43
C ALA A 233 3.96 -6.53 -10.30
N GLY A 234 4.63 -7.22 -9.37
CA GLY A 234 3.98 -7.83 -8.21
C GLY A 234 3.24 -6.80 -7.36
N LEU A 235 3.85 -5.63 -7.15
CA LEU A 235 3.22 -4.52 -6.42
C LEU A 235 2.01 -3.95 -7.16
N ALA A 236 2.11 -3.75 -8.47
CA ALA A 236 0.99 -3.24 -9.28
C ALA A 236 -0.19 -4.21 -9.34
N GLU A 237 0.08 -5.52 -9.43
CA GLU A 237 -0.95 -6.57 -9.36
C GLU A 237 -1.58 -6.67 -7.96
N LEU A 238 -0.79 -6.50 -6.89
CA LEU A 238 -1.28 -6.46 -5.51
C LEU A 238 -2.26 -5.29 -5.33
N ALA A 239 -1.86 -4.09 -5.74
CA ALA A 239 -2.71 -2.90 -5.67
C ALA A 239 -3.99 -3.05 -6.51
N SER A 240 -3.91 -3.77 -7.63
CA SER A 240 -5.06 -4.14 -8.48
C SER A 240 -5.91 -5.28 -7.89
N ARG A 241 -5.65 -5.73 -6.65
CA ARG A 241 -6.31 -6.84 -5.93
C ARG A 241 -6.20 -8.20 -6.63
N LYS A 242 -5.24 -8.35 -7.55
CA LYS A 242 -4.95 -9.59 -8.28
C LYS A 242 -3.85 -10.38 -7.59
N TYR A 243 -4.23 -11.03 -6.49
CA TYR A 243 -3.27 -11.71 -5.60
C TYR A 243 -2.54 -12.91 -6.24
N LYS A 244 -3.19 -13.66 -7.16
CA LYS A 244 -2.58 -14.84 -7.79
C LYS A 244 -1.47 -14.46 -8.78
N PRO A 245 -1.67 -13.51 -9.71
CA PRO A 245 -0.59 -12.94 -10.51
C PRO A 245 0.51 -12.30 -9.65
N ALA A 246 0.14 -11.50 -8.64
CA ALA A 246 1.10 -10.86 -7.74
C ALA A 246 2.05 -11.87 -7.08
N ALA A 247 1.50 -12.95 -6.51
CA ALA A 247 2.29 -14.03 -5.92
C ALA A 247 3.28 -14.64 -6.92
N LYS A 248 2.84 -14.92 -8.16
CA LYS A 248 3.74 -15.47 -9.19
C LYS A 248 4.88 -14.52 -9.54
N CYS A 249 4.63 -13.22 -9.59
CA CYS A 249 5.66 -12.22 -9.83
C CYS A 249 6.67 -12.15 -8.66
N PHE A 250 6.22 -12.07 -7.42
CA PHE A 250 7.10 -12.02 -6.25
C PHE A 250 7.94 -13.29 -6.08
N LEU A 251 7.39 -14.47 -6.36
CA LEU A 251 8.11 -15.74 -6.27
C LEU A 251 9.20 -15.91 -7.35
N GLN A 252 9.17 -15.10 -8.42
CA GLN A 252 10.18 -15.08 -9.47
C GLN A 252 11.34 -14.11 -9.18
N ALA A 253 11.25 -13.32 -8.11
CA ALA A 253 12.31 -12.41 -7.68
C ALA A 253 13.52 -13.20 -7.15
N SER A 254 14.74 -12.71 -7.40
CA SER A 254 15.97 -13.28 -6.85
C SER A 254 16.42 -12.52 -5.59
N PHE A 255 16.83 -13.25 -4.56
CA PHE A 255 17.24 -12.67 -3.27
C PHE A 255 18.48 -11.76 -3.40
N ASP A 256 19.48 -12.20 -4.15
CA ASP A 256 20.79 -11.54 -4.27
C ASP A 256 20.72 -10.11 -4.85
N HIS A 257 19.60 -9.74 -5.46
CA HIS A 257 19.43 -8.47 -6.18
C HIS A 257 18.14 -7.73 -5.79
N CYS A 258 17.57 -8.05 -4.63
CA CYS A 258 16.33 -7.45 -4.16
C CYS A 258 16.51 -6.11 -3.44
N ASP A 259 17.72 -5.54 -3.43
CA ASP A 259 17.97 -4.21 -2.88
C ASP A 259 17.33 -3.14 -3.78
N PHE A 260 16.08 -2.80 -3.45
CA PHE A 260 15.34 -1.72 -4.10
C PHE A 260 14.65 -0.82 -3.07
N PRO A 261 15.43 -0.06 -2.28
CA PRO A 261 14.93 0.72 -1.14
C PRO A 261 13.94 1.82 -1.56
N GLU A 262 13.93 2.18 -2.84
CA GLU A 262 12.99 3.17 -3.40
C GLU A 262 11.57 2.63 -3.57
N LEU A 263 11.37 1.30 -3.52
CA LEU A 263 10.07 0.66 -3.74
C LEU A 263 9.71 -0.36 -2.64
N LEU A 264 10.52 -1.40 -2.45
CA LEU A 264 10.22 -2.55 -1.59
C LEU A 264 11.50 -3.10 -0.94
N SER A 265 11.38 -3.49 0.33
CA SER A 265 12.41 -4.26 1.02
C SER A 265 12.30 -5.76 0.69
N PRO A 266 13.38 -6.54 0.80
CA PRO A 266 13.32 -8.00 0.64
C PRO A 266 12.35 -8.66 1.64
N SER A 267 12.25 -8.13 2.88
CA SER A 267 11.24 -8.55 3.85
C SER A 267 9.81 -8.35 3.33
N ASN A 268 9.50 -7.22 2.66
CA ASN A 268 8.17 -7.04 2.07
C ASN A 268 7.89 -8.06 0.98
N VAL A 269 8.88 -8.41 0.14
CA VAL A 269 8.71 -9.42 -0.91
C VAL A 269 8.36 -10.78 -0.29
N ALA A 270 9.00 -11.14 0.83
CA ALA A 270 8.69 -12.35 1.59
C ALA A 270 7.24 -12.35 2.09
N VAL A 271 6.81 -11.26 2.76
CA VAL A 271 5.46 -11.12 3.32
C VAL A 271 4.40 -11.08 2.22
N TYR A 272 4.55 -10.22 1.22
CA TYR A 272 3.57 -10.01 0.15
C TYR A 272 3.44 -11.27 -0.71
N GLY A 273 4.58 -11.85 -1.13
CA GLY A 273 4.62 -13.10 -1.88
C GLY A 273 4.03 -14.27 -1.08
N GLY A 274 4.41 -14.39 0.19
CA GLY A 274 3.94 -15.45 1.09
C GLY A 274 2.44 -15.41 1.34
N LEU A 275 1.89 -14.24 1.70
CA LEU A 275 0.46 -14.08 1.98
C LEU A 275 -0.39 -14.23 0.71
N CYS A 276 0.04 -13.65 -0.42
CA CYS A 276 -0.67 -13.79 -1.69
C CYS A 276 -0.66 -15.24 -2.19
N ALA A 277 0.46 -15.95 -2.04
CA ALA A 277 0.54 -17.37 -2.39
C ALA A 277 -0.36 -18.21 -1.46
N LEU A 278 -0.31 -17.97 -0.14
CA LEU A 278 -1.14 -18.68 0.82
C LEU A 278 -2.65 -18.49 0.56
N ALA A 279 -3.05 -17.27 0.20
CA ALA A 279 -4.44 -16.97 -0.14
C ALA A 279 -4.88 -17.65 -1.45
N THR A 280 -4.02 -17.74 -2.47
CA THR A 280 -4.47 -18.09 -3.84
C THR A 280 -3.99 -19.43 -4.42
N PHE A 281 -2.83 -19.95 -3.99
CA PHE A 281 -2.24 -21.14 -4.59
C PHE A 281 -2.81 -22.42 -4.02
N ASP A 282 -3.09 -23.41 -4.86
CA ASP A 282 -3.49 -24.72 -4.37
C ASP A 282 -2.33 -25.43 -3.62
N ARG A 283 -2.60 -26.61 -3.03
CA ARG A 283 -1.61 -27.33 -2.23
C ARG A 283 -0.38 -27.76 -3.06
N GLN A 284 -0.57 -28.05 -4.34
CA GLN A 284 0.51 -28.49 -5.24
C GLN A 284 1.35 -27.29 -5.71
N GLU A 285 0.69 -26.19 -6.07
CA GLU A 285 1.32 -24.90 -6.39
C GLU A 285 2.12 -24.37 -5.21
N LEU A 286 1.59 -24.46 -3.98
CA LEU A 286 2.28 -24.00 -2.77
C LEU A 286 3.54 -24.85 -2.50
N GLN A 287 3.45 -26.17 -2.64
CA GLN A 287 4.62 -27.04 -2.52
C GLN A 287 5.66 -26.72 -3.58
N ARG A 288 5.27 -26.68 -4.85
CA ARG A 288 6.19 -26.52 -5.97
C ARG A 288 6.84 -25.14 -6.01
N ASN A 289 6.05 -24.09 -5.85
CA ASN A 289 6.49 -22.72 -6.12
C ASN A 289 7.02 -21.99 -4.87
N VAL A 290 6.67 -22.45 -3.66
CA VAL A 290 7.06 -21.78 -2.40
C VAL A 290 7.97 -22.68 -1.58
N ILE A 291 7.52 -23.89 -1.22
CA ILE A 291 8.27 -24.79 -0.30
C ILE A 291 9.51 -25.38 -0.98
N SER A 292 9.37 -25.86 -2.22
CA SER A 292 10.48 -26.44 -2.99
C SER A 292 11.35 -25.40 -3.70
N SER A 293 10.98 -24.11 -3.65
CA SER A 293 11.73 -23.05 -4.32
C SER A 293 12.96 -22.65 -3.52
N SER A 294 14.16 -22.91 -4.06
CA SER A 294 15.42 -22.51 -3.42
C SER A 294 15.58 -20.99 -3.36
N SER A 295 15.12 -20.27 -4.39
CA SER A 295 15.22 -18.80 -4.44
C SER A 295 14.32 -18.14 -3.40
N PHE A 296 13.07 -18.61 -3.27
CA PHE A 296 12.13 -18.00 -2.33
C PHE A 296 12.40 -18.38 -0.87
N LYS A 297 13.05 -19.52 -0.63
CA LYS A 297 13.46 -19.94 0.71
C LYS A 297 14.32 -18.89 1.43
N LEU A 298 15.21 -18.22 0.71
CA LEU A 298 16.07 -17.16 1.27
C LEU A 298 15.25 -15.97 1.79
N PHE A 299 14.19 -15.57 1.08
CA PHE A 299 13.26 -14.54 1.56
C PHE A 299 12.48 -14.99 2.80
N LEU A 300 12.06 -16.25 2.85
CA LEU A 300 11.37 -16.83 4.00
C LEU A 300 12.27 -17.00 5.24
N GLU A 301 13.59 -17.00 5.06
CA GLU A 301 14.54 -17.00 6.18
C GLU A 301 14.64 -15.62 6.85
N LEU A 302 14.38 -14.51 6.12
CA LEU A 302 14.25 -13.18 6.72
C LEU A 302 13.01 -13.06 7.61
N GLU A 303 11.90 -13.68 7.19
CA GLU A 303 10.61 -13.60 7.87
C GLU A 303 10.12 -14.98 8.35
N PRO A 304 10.69 -15.50 9.46
CA PRO A 304 10.40 -16.86 9.94
C PRO A 304 8.94 -17.05 10.33
N GLN A 305 8.22 -16.00 10.76
CA GLN A 305 6.79 -16.07 11.06
C GLN A 305 5.97 -16.46 9.83
N VAL A 306 6.23 -15.83 8.68
CA VAL A 306 5.52 -16.13 7.41
C VAL A 306 5.84 -17.56 6.95
N ARG A 307 7.10 -17.96 7.06
CA ARG A 307 7.54 -19.32 6.74
C ARG A 307 6.78 -20.36 7.57
N ASP A 308 6.71 -20.16 8.87
CA ASP A 308 6.06 -21.09 9.79
C ASP A 308 4.53 -21.15 9.57
N ILE A 309 3.89 -20.02 9.22
CA ILE A 309 2.49 -19.97 8.79
C ILE A 309 2.27 -20.87 7.56
N ILE A 310 3.11 -20.74 6.53
CA ILE A 310 3.01 -21.52 5.28
C ILE A 310 3.19 -23.02 5.57
N PHE A 311 4.18 -23.40 6.37
CA PHE A 311 4.40 -24.80 6.74
C PHE A 311 3.25 -25.37 7.55
N LYS A 312 2.74 -24.66 8.56
CA LYS A 312 1.60 -25.12 9.36
C LYS A 312 0.32 -25.24 8.53
N PHE A 313 0.11 -24.36 7.55
CA PHE A 313 -0.99 -24.49 6.61
C PHE A 313 -0.84 -25.74 5.73
N TYR A 314 0.37 -26.03 5.26
CA TYR A 314 0.65 -27.24 4.48
C TYR A 314 0.50 -28.52 5.33
N GLU A 315 0.93 -28.52 6.59
CA GLU A 315 0.76 -29.65 7.53
C GLU A 315 -0.68 -29.82 8.05
N SER A 316 -1.64 -29.02 7.56
CA SER A 316 -3.05 -29.03 7.99
C SER A 316 -3.26 -28.62 9.46
N LYS A 317 -2.29 -27.92 10.08
CA LYS A 317 -2.37 -27.38 11.45
C LYS A 317 -2.99 -25.97 11.45
N TYR A 318 -4.24 -25.88 10.97
CA TYR A 318 -4.88 -24.59 10.70
C TYR A 318 -5.13 -23.72 11.94
N ALA A 319 -5.38 -24.31 13.11
CA ALA A 319 -5.60 -23.53 14.34
C ALA A 319 -4.36 -22.72 14.73
N SER A 320 -3.18 -23.36 14.71
CA SER A 320 -1.92 -22.66 14.99
C SER A 320 -1.53 -21.68 13.87
N CYS A 321 -1.86 -22.01 12.61
CA CYS A 321 -1.67 -21.10 11.48
C CYS A 321 -2.48 -19.80 11.66
N LEU A 322 -3.77 -19.91 12.00
CA LEU A 322 -4.63 -18.73 12.19
C LEU A 322 -4.22 -17.90 13.40
N LYS A 323 -3.81 -18.55 14.49
CA LYS A 323 -3.28 -17.85 15.67
C LYS A 323 -2.06 -16.98 15.34
N MET A 324 -1.06 -17.54 14.66
CA MET A 324 0.13 -16.77 14.25
C MET A 324 -0.21 -15.68 13.23
N LEU A 325 -1.18 -15.94 12.36
CA LEU A 325 -1.63 -14.95 11.39
C LEU A 325 -2.31 -13.76 12.10
N ASP A 326 -3.11 -14.01 13.14
CA ASP A 326 -3.73 -12.96 13.94
C ASP A 326 -2.71 -12.19 14.78
N GLU A 327 -1.67 -12.85 15.32
CA GLU A 327 -0.55 -12.19 16.03
C GLU A 327 0.24 -11.22 15.13
N MET A 328 0.40 -11.55 13.85
CA MET A 328 1.12 -10.70 12.88
C MET A 328 0.26 -9.56 12.32
N LYS A 329 -1.07 -9.64 12.46
CA LYS A 329 -2.04 -8.76 11.79
C LYS A 329 -1.79 -7.28 12.05
N ASP A 330 -1.52 -6.92 13.30
CA ASP A 330 -1.36 -5.52 13.71
C ASP A 330 -0.15 -4.87 13.03
N ASN A 331 0.96 -5.60 12.90
CA ASN A 331 2.15 -5.12 12.19
C ASN A 331 1.92 -4.99 10.68
N LEU A 332 1.19 -5.93 10.06
CA LEU A 332 0.88 -5.87 8.62
C LEU A 332 -0.04 -4.70 8.27
N LEU A 333 -0.84 -4.26 9.24
CA LEU A 333 -1.76 -3.14 9.08
C LEU A 333 -1.03 -1.79 9.12
N LEU A 334 0.23 -1.76 9.55
CA LEU A 334 1.09 -0.59 9.47
C LEU A 334 1.86 -0.47 8.15
N ASP A 335 1.72 -1.46 7.25
CA ASP A 335 2.36 -1.40 5.95
C ASP A 335 1.47 -0.68 4.93
N MET A 336 2.03 0.39 4.33
CA MET A 336 1.33 1.29 3.41
C MET A 336 0.62 0.59 2.24
N TYR A 337 1.24 -0.42 1.64
CA TYR A 337 0.66 -1.11 0.48
C TYR A 337 -0.16 -2.31 0.87
N LEU A 338 0.20 -3.01 1.95
CA LEU A 338 -0.48 -4.24 2.35
C LEU A 338 -1.76 -3.99 3.15
N ALA A 339 -1.81 -2.93 3.96
CA ALA A 339 -2.90 -2.69 4.90
C ALA A 339 -4.31 -2.76 4.28
N PRO A 340 -4.59 -2.18 3.09
CA PRO A 340 -5.91 -2.27 2.45
C PRO A 340 -6.29 -3.71 2.04
N HIS A 341 -5.31 -4.60 1.88
CA HIS A 341 -5.50 -5.98 1.42
C HIS A 341 -5.55 -6.99 2.57
N VAL A 342 -5.10 -6.63 3.78
CA VAL A 342 -5.03 -7.54 4.94
C VAL A 342 -6.38 -8.23 5.18
N ARG A 343 -7.48 -7.46 5.23
CA ARG A 343 -8.83 -7.99 5.46
C ARG A 343 -9.24 -9.02 4.40
N THR A 344 -9.02 -8.71 3.12
CA THR A 344 -9.37 -9.59 2.00
C THR A 344 -8.51 -10.86 2.00
N LEU A 345 -7.20 -10.73 2.17
CA LEU A 345 -6.26 -11.86 2.20
C LEU A 345 -6.58 -12.80 3.37
N TYR A 346 -6.83 -12.27 4.56
CA TYR A 346 -7.16 -13.06 5.75
C TYR A 346 -8.47 -13.83 5.56
N SER A 347 -9.49 -13.18 4.99
CA SER A 347 -10.76 -13.83 4.67
C SER A 347 -10.58 -14.99 3.68
N GLN A 348 -9.79 -14.78 2.61
CA GLN A 348 -9.49 -15.85 1.64
C GLN A 348 -8.74 -17.02 2.28
N ILE A 349 -7.72 -16.75 3.10
CA ILE A 349 -6.94 -17.79 3.79
C ILE A 349 -7.85 -18.60 4.73
N ARG A 350 -8.68 -17.93 5.54
CA ARG A 350 -9.63 -18.59 6.46
C ARG A 350 -10.64 -19.45 5.72
N ASN A 351 -11.27 -18.92 4.67
CA ASN A 351 -12.23 -19.67 3.86
C ASN A 351 -11.59 -20.92 3.23
N ARG A 352 -10.34 -20.81 2.81
CA ARG A 352 -9.60 -21.94 2.24
C ARG A 352 -9.22 -22.99 3.26
N ALA A 353 -8.75 -22.58 4.45
CA ALA A 353 -8.51 -23.50 5.55
C ALA A 353 -9.77 -24.32 5.86
N LEU A 354 -10.94 -23.67 5.94
CA LEU A 354 -12.23 -24.31 6.16
C LEU A 354 -12.60 -25.32 5.06
N ILE A 355 -12.38 -24.97 3.78
CA ILE A 355 -12.63 -25.89 2.66
C ILE A 355 -11.70 -27.11 2.72
N GLN A 356 -10.44 -26.93 3.09
CA GLN A 356 -9.49 -28.04 3.17
C GLN A 356 -9.76 -28.96 4.35
N VAL A 357 -10.16 -28.42 5.52
CA VAL A 357 -10.63 -29.22 6.67
C VAL A 357 -11.82 -30.10 6.27
N ARG A 358 -12.80 -29.51 5.55
CA ARG A 358 -13.99 -30.25 5.08
C ARG A 358 -13.66 -31.39 4.12
N LYS A 359 -12.67 -31.20 3.25
CA LYS A 359 -12.19 -32.25 2.31
C LYS A 359 -11.39 -33.35 3.02
N GLY A 360 -10.77 -33.03 4.15
CA GLY A 360 -9.87 -33.93 4.89
C GLY A 360 -10.57 -34.89 5.85
N ASN A 361 -11.70 -34.50 6.47
CA ASN A 361 -12.57 -35.38 7.28
C ASN A 361 -13.85 -34.65 7.73
N VAL A 362 -15.01 -35.30 7.63
CA VAL A 362 -16.31 -34.72 8.04
C VAL A 362 -16.42 -34.55 9.57
N SER A 363 -15.67 -35.32 10.37
CA SER A 363 -15.73 -35.31 11.84
C SER A 363 -14.98 -34.13 12.52
N LEU A 364 -13.93 -33.58 11.88
CA LEU A 364 -13.13 -32.47 12.42
C LEU A 364 -13.80 -31.08 12.25
N VAL A 365 -14.95 -31.06 11.57
CA VAL A 365 -15.71 -29.82 11.30
C VAL A 365 -16.24 -29.22 12.60
N TYR A 366 -16.65 -30.02 13.58
CA TYR A 366 -17.27 -29.53 14.82
C TYR A 366 -16.26 -28.85 15.77
N GLU A 367 -15.05 -29.37 15.96
CA GLU A 367 -14.03 -28.71 16.78
C GLU A 367 -13.51 -27.41 16.15
N PHE A 368 -13.33 -27.38 14.83
CA PHE A 368 -12.87 -26.16 14.14
C PHE A 368 -13.95 -25.07 14.08
N TYR A 369 -15.23 -25.46 13.97
CA TYR A 369 -16.35 -24.55 14.12
C TYR A 369 -16.41 -23.96 15.53
N LEU A 370 -16.16 -24.72 16.60
CA LEU A 370 -16.17 -24.21 17.97
C LEU A 370 -15.08 -23.16 18.22
N VAL A 371 -13.88 -23.35 17.66
CA VAL A 371 -12.78 -22.36 17.76
C VAL A 371 -13.02 -21.12 16.88
N SER A 372 -13.74 -21.27 15.75
CA SER A 372 -14.11 -20.15 14.87
C SER A 372 -15.38 -19.42 15.32
N SER A 373 -16.20 -20.04 16.18
CA SER A 373 -17.51 -19.53 16.58
C SER A 373 -17.46 -18.43 17.63
N SER A 374 -16.32 -18.15 18.27
CA SER A 374 -16.19 -16.94 19.08
C SER A 374 -16.43 -15.65 18.28
N VAL A 375 -16.16 -15.67 16.97
CA VAL A 375 -16.43 -14.55 16.05
C VAL A 375 -17.84 -14.63 15.47
N ILE A 376 -18.35 -15.83 15.18
CA ILE A 376 -19.72 -16.00 14.64
C ILE A 376 -20.77 -15.69 15.72
N LEU A 377 -20.54 -16.06 16.99
CA LEU A 377 -21.46 -15.72 18.08
C LEU A 377 -21.57 -14.20 18.25
N GLN A 378 -20.48 -13.44 18.13
CA GLN A 378 -20.53 -11.97 18.19
C GLN A 378 -21.34 -11.36 17.04
N VAL A 379 -21.20 -11.88 15.82
CA VAL A 379 -21.97 -11.40 14.66
C VAL A 379 -23.46 -11.74 14.80
N TYR A 380 -23.79 -12.94 15.28
CA TYR A 380 -25.19 -13.32 15.52
C TYR A 380 -25.80 -12.60 16.72
N GLN A 381 -25.03 -12.32 17.77
CA GLN A 381 -25.52 -11.63 18.96
C GLN A 381 -25.74 -10.13 18.68
N HIS A 382 -24.91 -9.52 17.84
CA HIS A 382 -25.12 -8.15 17.35
C HIS A 382 -26.30 -8.06 16.36
N ALA A 383 -26.51 -9.08 15.52
CA ALA A 383 -27.68 -9.18 14.63
C ALA A 383 -29.00 -9.45 15.38
N PHE A 384 -28.95 -10.21 16.48
CA PHE A 384 -30.10 -10.51 17.32
C PHE A 384 -30.48 -9.34 18.25
N LEU A 385 -29.49 -8.60 18.78
CA LEU A 385 -29.71 -7.37 19.55
C LEU A 385 -30.31 -6.24 18.69
N SER A 386 -29.89 -6.14 17.42
CA SER A 386 -30.48 -5.17 16.49
C SER A 386 -31.89 -5.55 16.01
N GLN A 387 -32.20 -6.85 15.85
CA GLN A 387 -33.57 -7.30 15.55
C GLN A 387 -34.53 -7.25 16.75
N SER A 388 -34.04 -7.41 17.98
CA SER A 388 -34.85 -7.26 19.19
C SER A 388 -35.18 -5.79 19.49
N ALA A 389 -34.24 -4.87 19.25
CA ALA A 389 -34.50 -3.43 19.34
C ALA A 389 -35.57 -2.92 18.34
N LEU A 390 -35.69 -3.58 17.17
CA LEU A 390 -36.75 -3.30 16.19
C LEU A 390 -38.10 -3.95 16.54
N ARG A 391 -38.12 -4.99 17.39
CA ARG A 391 -39.34 -5.69 17.83
C ARG A 391 -39.98 -5.08 19.08
N ASP A 392 -39.21 -4.40 19.92
CA ASP A 392 -39.71 -3.77 21.17
C ASP A 392 -40.21 -2.32 20.99
N SER A 393 -40.40 -1.87 19.75
CA SER A 393 -41.11 -0.61 19.49
C SER A 393 -42.62 -0.83 19.60
N PRO A 394 -43.34 -0.21 20.57
CA PRO A 394 -44.77 -0.41 20.73
C PRO A 394 -45.53 0.17 19.53
N PRO A 395 -46.64 -0.47 19.08
CA PRO A 395 -47.42 0.04 17.97
C PRO A 395 -48.07 1.38 18.35
N ARG A 396 -47.90 2.40 17.50
CA ARG A 396 -48.68 3.65 17.58
C ARG A 396 -50.16 3.29 17.43
N GLU A 397 -50.93 3.52 18.49
CA GLU A 397 -52.39 3.44 18.49
C GLU A 397 -52.98 4.35 17.41
N GLY A 398 -53.69 3.74 16.46
CA GLY A 398 -54.60 4.44 15.57
C GLY A 398 -55.91 4.68 16.33
N SER A 399 -56.24 5.96 16.54
CA SER A 399 -57.57 6.37 17.02
C SER A 399 -58.63 6.00 15.98
N GLN A 400 -59.60 5.21 16.44
CA GLN A 400 -60.79 4.78 15.72
C GLN A 400 -61.65 5.97 15.26
N GLY A 401 -62.29 5.82 14.10
CA GLY A 401 -63.31 6.74 13.62
C GLY A 401 -64.66 6.51 14.28
N GLU A 402 -65.36 7.59 14.60
CA GLU A 402 -66.81 7.61 14.83
C GLU A 402 -67.51 8.19 13.58
N LEU A 403 -68.43 7.41 13.03
CA LEU A 403 -69.46 7.83 12.09
C LEU A 403 -70.77 8.03 12.87
N THR A 404 -71.49 9.14 12.65
CA THR A 404 -72.94 9.17 12.40
C THR A 404 -73.44 10.62 12.15
N PRO A 405 -74.64 10.81 11.53
CA PRO A 405 -74.93 11.87 10.56
C PRO A 405 -76.00 12.90 11.01
N ALA A 406 -76.20 13.97 10.22
CA ALA A 406 -77.49 14.57 9.80
C ALA A 406 -77.50 16.12 9.72
N ASN A 407 -77.93 16.62 8.55
CA ASN A 407 -78.80 17.78 8.28
C ASN A 407 -78.53 19.14 8.96
N SER A 408 -78.19 20.17 8.18
CA SER A 408 -79.16 21.03 7.44
C SER A 408 -78.67 22.48 7.20
N GLN A 409 -78.94 22.94 5.97
CA GLN A 409 -79.30 24.32 5.58
C GLN A 409 -78.25 25.45 5.41
N THR A 410 -78.04 25.78 4.11
CA THR A 410 -78.32 27.09 3.47
C THR A 410 -77.33 28.26 3.58
N ARG A 411 -76.68 28.59 2.45
CA ARG A 411 -76.71 29.90 1.72
C ARG A 411 -75.64 29.86 0.60
N MET A 412 -76.05 29.70 -0.67
CA MET A 412 -76.24 30.76 -1.68
C MET A 412 -75.11 31.81 -1.79
N SER A 413 -74.51 31.86 -3.01
CA SER A 413 -74.25 33.05 -3.85
C SER A 413 -72.84 32.99 -4.49
N THR A 414 -72.70 32.53 -5.73
CA THR A 414 -72.74 33.25 -7.05
C THR A 414 -71.47 33.99 -7.45
N ASN A 415 -71.05 33.68 -8.69
CA ASN A 415 -70.32 34.45 -9.71
C ASN A 415 -68.83 34.70 -9.41
N MET A 416 -67.88 34.47 -10.33
CA MET A 416 -67.88 34.51 -11.80
C MET A 416 -66.81 33.55 -12.33
#